data_AF-A0A149TLF1-F1
#
_entry.id   AF-A0A149TLF1-F1
#
_cell.length_a   1.000
_cell.length_b   1.000
_cell.length_c   1.000
_cell.angle_alpha   90.00
_cell.angle_beta   90.00
_cell.angle_gamma   90.00
#
_symmetry.space_group_name_H-M   'P 1'
#
loop_
_entity.id
_entity.type
_entity.pdbx_description
1 polymer ?
#
loop_
_entity_poly.entity_id
_entity_poly.type
_entity_poly.pdbx_seq_one_letter_code
_entity_poly.pdbx_strand_id
1 'polypeptide(L)'
;MPCRHRRPRDRDHLVRQLWILNPSSVQRPMSDALTLPKTVITPDVSGVKSGTYDFTPELFMSLRTTLRRYKHRRSSKMPNYGVRTIGGHRVKHVIPLGTHCLPATILRNADLRTGALPFDWVHATPGMIRHCLETDFADFLPKPGENGHAAFRDRFGVKDMFPHKDPQTPEDRRYYTRCIDRHRRLMRSRNGKLFVMISRPSNPIGWHFRELVDLISRLTPNAELLAIRGHRVDGTLNNV
;
A
#
# COMPACT_ATOMS: atom_id res chain seq x y z
N MET A 1 -9.34 45.58 5.43
CA MET A 1 -8.56 44.56 4.68
C MET A 1 -9.48 43.40 4.33
N PRO A 2 -9.93 43.22 3.08
CA PRO A 2 -10.98 42.26 2.75
C PRO A 2 -10.45 40.88 2.30
N CYS A 3 -11.24 39.85 2.63
CA CYS A 3 -11.07 38.44 2.29
C CYS A 3 -10.99 38.17 0.77
N ARG A 4 -9.98 37.41 0.32
CA ARG A 4 -9.93 36.83 -1.03
C ARG A 4 -10.63 35.47 -1.09
N HIS A 5 -11.71 35.40 -1.88
CA HIS A 5 -12.34 34.15 -2.31
C HIS A 5 -11.39 33.34 -3.21
N ARG A 6 -11.30 32.01 -2.99
CA ARG A 6 -10.66 31.07 -3.92
C ARG A 6 -11.62 30.76 -5.07
N ARG A 7 -11.20 31.02 -6.31
CA ARG A 7 -11.91 30.61 -7.54
C ARG A 7 -11.86 29.08 -7.74
N PRO A 8 -12.82 28.48 -8.47
CA PRO A 8 -12.79 27.06 -8.83
C PRO A 8 -11.63 26.76 -9.79
N ARG A 9 -11.01 25.58 -9.66
CA ARG A 9 -9.99 25.10 -10.60
C ARG A 9 -10.65 24.66 -11.90
N ASP A 10 -10.17 25.22 -13.00
CA ASP A 10 -10.72 25.16 -14.35
C ASP A 10 -10.71 23.76 -14.98
N ARG A 11 -11.77 23.45 -15.75
CA ARG A 11 -11.93 22.20 -16.52
C ARG A 11 -10.86 22.02 -17.62
N ASP A 12 -10.20 23.11 -18.00
CA ASP A 12 -9.25 23.16 -19.11
C ASP A 12 -7.94 22.42 -18.84
N HIS A 13 -7.61 22.14 -17.57
CA HIS A 13 -6.37 21.44 -17.24
C HIS A 13 -6.40 19.93 -17.58
N LEU A 14 -7.59 19.31 -17.57
CA LEU A 14 -7.77 17.90 -17.96
C LEU A 14 -7.70 17.71 -19.48
N VAL A 15 -8.20 18.68 -20.25
CA VAL A 15 -8.17 18.63 -21.72
C VAL A 15 -6.74 18.74 -22.24
N ARG A 16 -5.89 19.56 -21.60
CA ARG A 16 -4.46 19.66 -21.94
C ARG A 16 -3.63 18.41 -21.63
N GLN A 17 -4.04 17.58 -20.65
CA GLN A 17 -3.35 16.31 -20.38
C GLN A 17 -3.71 15.20 -21.39
N LEU A 18 -4.89 15.28 -22.03
CA LEU A 18 -5.30 14.30 -23.04
C LEU A 18 -4.51 14.40 -24.35
N TRP A 19 -3.99 15.59 -24.69
CA TRP A 19 -3.30 15.83 -25.97
C TRP A 19 -1.83 15.37 -26.00
N ILE A 20 -1.22 15.11 -24.84
CA ILE A 20 0.22 14.74 -24.73
C ILE A 20 0.42 13.22 -24.87
N LEU A 21 -0.64 12.40 -24.82
CA LEU A 21 -0.54 10.94 -24.76
C LEU A 21 -0.78 10.20 -26.10
N ASN A 22 -0.85 10.89 -27.24
CA ASN A 22 -1.09 10.20 -28.52
C ASN A 22 -0.31 10.78 -29.73
N PRO A 23 1.01 10.51 -29.86
CA PRO A 23 1.78 10.92 -31.02
C PRO A 23 2.02 9.79 -32.04
N SER A 24 1.03 8.91 -32.30
CA SER A 24 1.22 7.81 -33.25
C SER A 24 -0.06 7.38 -33.96
N SER A 25 -0.64 8.27 -34.78
CA SER A 25 -1.49 7.87 -35.89
C SER A 25 -0.60 7.40 -37.05
N VAL A 26 -0.21 6.13 -37.06
CA VAL A 26 0.24 5.44 -38.28
C VAL A 26 -0.84 4.44 -38.65
N GLN A 27 -1.52 4.74 -39.75
CA GLN A 27 -2.55 3.92 -40.38
C GLN A 27 -2.01 2.51 -40.67
N ARG A 28 -2.80 1.48 -40.31
CA ARG A 28 -2.73 0.17 -40.97
C ARG A 28 -4.12 -0.19 -41.50
N PRO A 29 -4.24 -0.67 -42.74
CA PRO A 29 -5.53 -0.99 -43.34
C PRO A 29 -6.11 -2.26 -42.71
N MET A 30 -7.44 -2.29 -42.62
CA MET A 30 -8.23 -3.47 -42.30
C MET A 30 -8.18 -4.47 -43.45
N SER A 31 -7.76 -5.71 -43.20
CA SER A 31 -8.38 -6.89 -43.81
C SER A 31 -8.12 -8.18 -43.01
N ASP A 32 -9.18 -9.00 -43.02
CA ASP A 32 -9.24 -10.46 -42.90
C ASP A 32 -9.33 -11.17 -41.53
N ALA A 33 -10.58 -11.59 -41.26
CA ALA A 33 -11.03 -12.87 -40.74
C ALA A 33 -10.38 -13.42 -39.45
N LEU A 34 -10.96 -13.05 -38.30
CA LEU A 34 -10.77 -13.77 -37.04
C LEU A 34 -11.55 -15.09 -37.05
N THR A 35 -10.83 -16.18 -37.28
CA THR A 35 -11.27 -17.53 -36.92
C THR A 35 -11.11 -17.74 -35.41
N LEU A 36 -12.18 -18.19 -34.73
CA LEU A 36 -12.18 -18.49 -33.30
C LEU A 36 -11.58 -19.88 -33.03
N PRO A 37 -10.56 -20.04 -32.16
CA PRO A 37 -10.12 -21.36 -31.72
C PRO A 37 -11.07 -21.96 -30.68
N LYS A 38 -11.33 -23.26 -30.83
CA LYS A 38 -12.20 -24.10 -29.99
C LYS A 38 -11.69 -24.16 -28.54
N THR A 39 -12.60 -23.94 -27.60
CA THR A 39 -12.41 -23.89 -26.15
C THR A 39 -12.10 -25.26 -25.54
N VAL A 40 -11.06 -25.32 -24.69
CA VAL A 40 -10.86 -26.38 -23.69
C VAL A 40 -11.47 -25.90 -22.38
N ILE A 41 -12.48 -26.61 -21.90
CA ILE A 41 -13.23 -26.32 -20.67
C ILE A 41 -12.43 -26.84 -19.48
N THR A 42 -12.14 -25.99 -18.49
CA THR A 42 -11.72 -26.41 -17.14
C THR A 42 -12.74 -25.91 -16.11
N PRO A 43 -12.93 -26.63 -14.98
CA PRO A 43 -14.06 -26.39 -14.09
C PRO A 43 -13.88 -25.15 -13.20
N ASP A 44 -15.03 -24.57 -12.93
CA ASP A 44 -15.35 -23.34 -12.21
C ASP A 44 -14.82 -23.31 -10.75
N VAL A 45 -13.95 -22.35 -10.42
CA VAL A 45 -13.53 -22.04 -9.03
C VAL A 45 -13.67 -20.55 -8.70
N SER A 46 -14.51 -19.82 -9.43
CA SER A 46 -14.83 -18.44 -9.07
C SER A 46 -16.28 -18.24 -9.39
N GLY A 47 -17.11 -17.70 -8.49
CA GLY A 47 -18.55 -17.48 -8.68
C GLY A 47 -18.97 -16.57 -9.85
N VAL A 48 -18.14 -16.46 -10.90
CA VAL A 48 -18.42 -15.98 -12.24
C VAL A 48 -18.91 -17.17 -13.08
N LYS A 49 -20.21 -17.18 -13.40
CA LYS A 49 -20.81 -18.19 -14.30
C LYS A 49 -20.04 -18.27 -15.62
N SER A 50 -19.77 -19.47 -16.11
CA SER A 50 -19.16 -19.71 -17.43
C SER A 50 -19.96 -18.98 -18.52
N GLY A 51 -19.29 -18.17 -19.33
CA GLY A 51 -19.94 -17.36 -20.39
C GLY A 51 -20.13 -15.88 -20.04
N THR A 52 -19.70 -15.43 -18.86
CA THR A 52 -19.66 -13.99 -18.54
C THR A 52 -18.43 -13.36 -19.19
N TYR A 53 -18.60 -12.80 -20.39
CA TYR A 53 -17.57 -12.00 -21.04
C TYR A 53 -17.86 -10.52 -20.80
N ASP A 54 -16.94 -9.84 -20.11
CA ASP A 54 -17.03 -8.41 -19.87
C ASP A 54 -16.25 -7.67 -20.96
N PHE A 55 -16.94 -7.29 -22.04
CA PHE A 55 -16.37 -6.53 -23.16
C PHE A 55 -16.24 -5.04 -22.87
N THR A 56 -16.47 -4.62 -21.63
CA THR A 56 -16.33 -3.21 -21.25
C THR A 56 -14.87 -2.81 -21.47
N PRO A 57 -14.56 -1.82 -22.33
CA PRO A 57 -13.18 -1.39 -22.54
C PRO A 57 -12.54 -1.00 -21.20
N GLU A 58 -11.26 -1.30 -21.01
CA GLU A 58 -10.49 -1.01 -19.78
C GLU A 58 -10.73 0.40 -19.22
N LEU A 59 -10.84 1.39 -20.12
CA LEU A 59 -11.16 2.77 -19.76
C LEU A 59 -12.54 2.92 -19.10
N PHE A 60 -13.56 2.25 -19.61
CA PHE A 60 -14.92 2.28 -19.06
C PHE A 60 -15.02 1.48 -17.75
N MET A 61 -14.27 0.40 -17.61
CA MET A 61 -14.11 -0.33 -16.34
C MET A 61 -13.45 0.54 -15.27
N SER A 62 -12.35 1.19 -15.62
CA SER A 62 -11.64 2.15 -14.76
C SER A 62 -12.54 3.33 -14.37
N LEU A 63 -13.31 3.86 -15.32
CA LEU A 63 -14.27 4.93 -15.05
C LEU A 63 -15.40 4.46 -14.13
N ARG A 64 -16.01 3.30 -14.40
CA ARG A 64 -17.09 2.73 -13.57
C ARG A 64 -16.60 2.44 -12.15
N THR A 65 -15.44 1.84 -11.99
CA THR A 65 -14.85 1.54 -10.67
C THR A 65 -14.52 2.82 -9.91
N THR A 66 -13.97 3.83 -10.60
CA THR A 66 -13.71 5.17 -10.03
C THR A 66 -15.00 5.85 -9.58
N LEU A 67 -16.04 5.84 -10.42
CA LEU A 67 -17.35 6.41 -10.09
C LEU A 67 -18.04 5.66 -8.94
N ARG A 68 -17.93 4.33 -8.88
CA ARG A 68 -18.45 3.53 -7.75
C ARG A 68 -17.72 3.84 -6.44
N ARG A 69 -16.38 3.96 -6.46
CA ARG A 69 -15.60 4.40 -5.29
C ARG A 69 -16.00 5.80 -4.86
N TYR A 70 -16.19 6.71 -5.81
CA TYR A 70 -16.64 8.07 -5.55
C TYR A 70 -18.04 8.11 -4.92
N LYS A 71 -18.98 7.32 -5.47
CA LYS A 71 -20.34 7.17 -4.92
C LYS A 71 -20.33 6.57 -3.51
N HIS A 72 -19.54 5.52 -3.26
CA HIS A 72 -19.36 4.95 -1.92
C HIS A 72 -18.80 5.98 -0.93
N ARG A 73 -17.76 6.73 -1.32
CA ARG A 73 -17.12 7.77 -0.49
C ARG A 73 -18.10 8.90 -0.13
N ARG A 74 -19.08 9.22 -1.00
CA ARG A 74 -20.13 10.21 -0.75
C ARG A 74 -21.36 9.66 -0.01
N SER A 75 -21.72 8.40 -0.25
CA SER A 75 -22.95 7.80 0.28
C SER A 75 -22.87 7.50 1.77
N SER A 76 -21.67 7.24 2.31
CA SER A 76 -21.46 7.21 3.75
C SER A 76 -21.19 8.63 4.24
N LYS A 77 -22.20 9.32 4.78
CA LYS A 77 -21.94 10.40 5.74
C LYS A 77 -21.11 9.77 6.86
N MET A 78 -19.79 9.94 6.82
CA MET A 78 -18.95 9.48 7.91
C MET A 78 -19.43 10.18 9.18
N PRO A 79 -19.73 9.44 10.25
CA PRO A 79 -20.06 10.05 11.52
C PRO A 79 -18.98 11.06 11.91
N ASN A 80 -19.38 12.20 12.48
CA ASN A 80 -18.41 13.14 13.02
C ASN A 80 -17.82 12.54 14.31
N TYR A 81 -16.66 11.90 14.19
CA TYR A 81 -15.96 11.28 15.31
C TYR A 81 -15.17 12.28 16.18
N GLY A 82 -15.31 13.59 15.93
CA GLY A 82 -14.54 14.63 16.59
C GLY A 82 -13.06 14.63 16.22
N VAL A 83 -12.27 15.48 16.88
CA VAL A 83 -10.80 15.48 16.75
C VAL A 83 -10.23 14.59 17.84
N ARG A 84 -9.72 13.41 17.46
CA ARG A 84 -8.95 12.55 18.37
C ARG A 84 -7.48 12.93 18.35
N THR A 85 -6.85 12.90 19.52
CA THR A 85 -5.42 13.12 19.71
C THR A 85 -4.74 11.82 20.12
N ILE A 86 -3.45 11.69 19.79
CA ILE A 86 -2.58 10.61 20.25
C ILE A 86 -1.48 11.25 21.08
N GLY A 87 -1.37 10.85 22.35
CA GLY A 87 -0.45 11.48 23.30
C GLY A 87 -0.65 12.99 23.44
N GLY A 88 -1.90 13.49 23.37
CA GLY A 88 -2.22 14.93 23.41
C GLY A 88 -1.98 15.69 22.10
N HIS A 89 -1.46 15.04 21.06
CA HIS A 89 -1.16 15.68 19.78
C HIS A 89 -2.16 15.30 18.69
N ARG A 90 -2.51 16.25 17.82
CA ARG A 90 -3.28 15.94 16.60
C ARG A 90 -2.51 14.96 15.73
N VAL A 91 -3.20 13.93 15.25
CA VAL A 91 -2.64 12.96 14.31
C VAL A 91 -2.37 13.65 12.97
N LYS A 92 -1.09 13.76 12.59
CA LYS A 92 -0.69 14.30 11.27
C LYS A 92 -0.04 13.25 10.37
N HIS A 93 0.35 12.11 10.94
CA HIS A 93 1.09 11.08 10.23
C HIS A 93 0.36 9.74 10.38
N VAL A 94 -0.07 9.15 9.27
CA VAL A 94 -0.55 7.77 9.22
C VAL A 94 0.51 6.94 8.51
N ILE A 95 1.12 6.03 9.25
CA ILE A 95 2.35 5.34 8.86
C ILE A 95 2.02 3.87 8.59
N PRO A 96 2.14 3.39 7.34
CA PRO A 96 2.09 1.95 7.10
C PRO A 96 3.25 1.26 7.82
N LEU A 97 2.92 0.24 8.61
CA LEU A 97 3.86 -0.65 9.27
C LEU A 97 3.51 -2.07 8.85
N GLY A 98 3.82 -2.37 7.59
CA GLY A 98 3.32 -3.57 6.92
C GLY A 98 4.35 -4.69 6.87
N THR A 99 3.86 -5.91 6.94
CA THR A 99 4.60 -7.11 6.52
C THR A 99 4.69 -7.25 5.00
N HIS A 100 3.94 -6.41 4.27
CA HIS A 100 3.83 -6.39 2.82
C HIS A 100 3.23 -5.04 2.38
N CYS A 101 3.13 -4.81 1.06
CA CYS A 101 2.77 -3.52 0.47
C CYS A 101 1.31 -3.05 0.60
N LEU A 102 0.42 -3.87 1.14
CA LEU A 102 -1.02 -3.57 1.22
C LEU A 102 -1.35 -2.34 2.07
N PRO A 103 -0.81 -2.15 3.30
CA PRO A 103 -1.10 -0.96 4.10
C PRO A 103 -0.66 0.31 3.38
N ALA A 104 0.52 0.30 2.73
CA ALA A 104 1.02 1.44 1.99
C ALA A 104 0.14 1.78 0.78
N THR A 105 -0.43 0.77 0.13
CA THR A 105 -1.40 0.94 -0.97
C THR A 105 -2.73 1.50 -0.48
N ILE A 106 -3.29 0.95 0.61
CA ILE A 106 -4.55 1.43 1.19
C ILE A 106 -4.42 2.90 1.63
N LEU A 107 -3.36 3.23 2.36
CA LEU A 107 -3.15 4.60 2.84
C LEU A 107 -2.85 5.58 1.71
N ARG A 108 -2.18 5.14 0.64
CA ARG A 108 -2.01 5.94 -0.58
C ARG A 108 -3.36 6.23 -1.23
N ASN A 109 -4.20 5.22 -1.42
CA ASN A 109 -5.51 5.35 -2.07
C ASN A 109 -6.51 6.16 -1.22
N ALA A 110 -6.28 6.25 0.09
CA ALA A 110 -7.06 7.06 1.01
C ALA A 110 -6.57 8.52 1.13
N ASP A 111 -5.50 8.90 0.42
CA ASP A 111 -4.82 10.20 0.54
C ASP A 111 -4.25 10.47 1.96
N LEU A 112 -3.97 9.43 2.73
CA LEU A 112 -3.47 9.52 4.11
C LEU A 112 -1.95 9.37 4.21
N ARG A 113 -1.31 8.83 3.17
CA ARG A 113 0.13 8.59 3.13
C ARG A 113 0.89 9.88 2.79
N THR A 114 1.80 10.28 3.66
CA THR A 114 2.59 11.52 3.49
C THR A 114 3.90 11.32 2.72
N GLY A 115 4.28 10.09 2.41
CA GLY A 115 5.49 9.76 1.67
C GLY A 115 5.84 8.28 1.71
N ALA A 116 6.92 7.91 1.02
CA ALA A 116 7.46 6.55 1.07
C ALA A 116 8.26 6.28 2.35
N LEU A 117 8.08 5.13 2.96
CA LEU A 117 8.76 4.68 4.18
C LEU A 117 9.38 3.30 3.96
N PRO A 118 10.32 2.89 4.84
CA PRO A 118 11.15 1.69 4.62
C PRO A 118 10.33 0.42 4.42
N PHE A 119 9.19 0.31 5.10
CA PHE A 119 8.35 -0.88 5.10
C PHE A 119 7.22 -0.85 4.05
N ASP A 120 7.20 0.13 3.15
CA ASP A 120 6.07 0.32 2.22
C ASP A 120 6.04 -0.72 1.10
N TRP A 121 7.20 -1.14 0.64
CA TRP A 121 7.38 -1.96 -0.56
C TRP A 121 8.33 -3.12 -0.33
N VAL A 122 8.36 -3.61 0.91
CA VAL A 122 9.16 -4.76 1.33
C VAL A 122 8.26 -5.83 1.92
N HIS A 123 8.71 -7.07 1.88
CA HIS A 123 8.18 -8.11 2.74
C HIS A 123 8.93 -8.09 4.06
N ALA A 124 8.19 -8.20 5.16
CA ALA A 124 8.76 -8.18 6.50
C ALA A 124 7.94 -9.07 7.44
N THR A 125 8.56 -9.52 8.53
CA THR A 125 7.85 -10.07 9.69
C THR A 125 7.83 -9.04 10.81
N PRO A 126 6.91 -9.15 11.78
CA PRO A 126 6.93 -8.31 12.97
C PRO A 126 8.29 -8.32 13.69
N GLY A 127 8.94 -9.50 13.80
CA GLY A 127 10.26 -9.64 14.40
C GLY A 127 11.36 -8.88 13.62
N MET A 128 11.31 -8.93 12.28
CA MET A 128 12.20 -8.14 11.43
C MET A 128 11.99 -6.64 11.61
N ILE A 129 10.73 -6.18 11.63
CA ILE A 129 10.39 -4.77 11.85
C ILE A 129 10.94 -4.31 13.21
N ARG A 130 10.72 -5.11 14.26
CA ARG A 130 11.24 -4.85 15.60
C ARG A 130 12.76 -4.68 15.57
N HIS A 131 13.49 -5.64 15.00
CA HIS A 131 14.95 -5.59 14.88
C HIS A 131 15.41 -4.31 14.16
N CYS A 132 14.83 -3.99 13.00
CA CYS A 132 15.19 -2.79 12.24
C CYS A 132 14.96 -1.49 13.03
N LEU A 133 13.92 -1.44 13.87
CA LEU A 133 13.66 -0.28 14.73
C LEU A 133 14.62 -0.23 15.92
N GLU A 134 14.99 -1.37 16.50
CA GLU A 134 15.96 -1.46 17.61
C GLU A 134 17.39 -1.09 17.17
N THR A 135 17.79 -1.46 15.94
CA THR A 135 19.13 -1.21 15.41
C THR A 135 19.24 0.05 14.55
N ASP A 136 18.20 0.89 14.52
CA ASP A 136 18.10 2.07 13.64
C ASP A 136 18.49 1.75 12.18
N PHE A 137 17.98 0.63 11.66
CA PHE A 137 18.16 0.15 10.28
C PHE A 137 19.62 -0.14 9.88
N ALA A 138 20.53 -0.38 10.84
CA ALA A 138 21.97 -0.55 10.59
C ALA A 138 22.29 -1.61 9.53
N ASP A 139 21.56 -2.72 9.53
CA ASP A 139 21.71 -3.86 8.62
C ASP A 139 20.50 -4.05 7.69
N PHE A 140 19.63 -3.05 7.55
CA PHE A 140 18.43 -3.14 6.71
C PHE A 140 18.77 -3.33 5.22
N LEU A 141 19.85 -2.70 4.74
CA LEU A 141 20.29 -2.80 3.35
C LEU A 141 21.35 -3.91 3.22
N PRO A 142 21.20 -4.84 2.26
CA PRO A 142 22.20 -5.87 2.01
C PRO A 142 23.50 -5.23 1.51
N LYS A 143 24.62 -5.90 1.81
CA LYS A 143 25.93 -5.48 1.34
C LYS A 143 25.97 -5.54 -0.20
N PRO A 144 26.77 -4.68 -0.88
CA PRO A 144 26.95 -4.78 -2.32
C PRO A 144 27.36 -6.21 -2.74
N GLY A 145 26.64 -6.78 -3.71
CA GLY A 145 26.87 -8.15 -4.20
C GLY A 145 26.21 -9.26 -3.37
N GLU A 146 25.57 -8.95 -2.25
CA GLU A 146 24.83 -9.94 -1.46
C GLU A 146 23.48 -10.29 -2.10
N ASN A 147 23.23 -11.59 -2.30
CA ASN A 147 22.00 -12.08 -2.90
C ASN A 147 20.88 -12.24 -1.86
N GLY A 148 19.78 -11.51 -2.05
CA GLY A 148 18.52 -11.74 -1.33
C GLY A 148 18.57 -11.50 0.18
N HIS A 149 19.52 -10.70 0.68
CA HIS A 149 19.70 -10.36 2.09
C HIS A 149 19.69 -11.60 3.02
N ALA A 150 20.72 -12.43 2.86
CA ALA A 150 20.78 -13.78 3.44
C ALA A 150 20.61 -13.76 4.96
N ALA A 151 21.23 -12.80 5.64
CA ALA A 151 21.12 -12.65 7.09
C ALA A 151 19.67 -12.48 7.55
N PHE A 152 18.87 -11.71 6.81
CA PHE A 152 17.46 -11.48 7.13
C PHE A 152 16.58 -12.67 6.77
N ARG A 153 16.86 -13.33 5.65
CA ARG A 153 16.17 -14.57 5.28
C ARG A 153 16.36 -15.65 6.34
N ASP A 154 17.59 -15.87 6.78
CA ASP A 154 17.92 -16.96 7.68
C ASP A 154 17.43 -16.66 9.11
N ARG A 155 17.49 -15.39 9.55
CA ARG A 155 17.03 -14.98 10.88
C ARG A 155 15.52 -14.79 11.02
N PHE A 156 14.86 -14.27 9.98
CA PHE A 156 13.44 -13.86 10.05
C PHE A 156 12.52 -14.65 9.11
N GLY A 157 13.05 -15.57 8.31
CA GLY A 157 12.27 -16.39 7.37
C GLY A 157 11.73 -15.61 6.15
N VAL A 158 12.27 -14.43 5.86
CA VAL A 158 11.81 -13.58 4.75
C VAL A 158 12.56 -13.95 3.47
N LYS A 159 11.92 -14.72 2.57
CA LYS A 159 12.55 -15.21 1.33
C LYS A 159 12.89 -14.12 0.33
N ASP A 160 11.97 -13.19 0.10
CA ASP A 160 12.10 -12.10 -0.86
C ASP A 160 11.70 -10.78 -0.19
N MET A 161 12.65 -10.18 0.52
CA MET A 161 12.43 -8.94 1.27
C MET A 161 12.12 -7.76 0.36
N PHE A 162 12.67 -7.72 -0.86
CA PHE A 162 12.66 -6.55 -1.73
C PHE A 162 11.97 -6.82 -3.08
N PRO A 163 10.66 -7.14 -3.09
CA PRO A 163 9.95 -7.61 -4.29
C PRO A 163 9.76 -6.54 -5.38
N HIS A 164 10.00 -5.27 -5.07
CA HIS A 164 9.68 -4.14 -5.95
C HIS A 164 10.87 -3.32 -6.42
N LYS A 165 12.00 -3.38 -5.69
CA LYS A 165 13.15 -2.50 -5.89
C LYS A 165 14.39 -3.24 -5.48
N ASP A 166 15.41 -3.27 -6.33
CA ASP A 166 16.63 -4.01 -6.06
C ASP A 166 17.62 -3.13 -5.28
N PRO A 167 17.82 -3.36 -3.97
CA PRO A 167 18.74 -2.56 -3.20
C PRO A 167 20.18 -2.70 -3.69
N GLN A 168 20.54 -3.66 -4.55
CA GLN A 168 21.88 -3.75 -5.14
C GLN A 168 22.16 -2.62 -6.13
N THR A 169 21.15 -2.08 -6.79
CA THR A 169 21.33 -0.93 -7.69
C THR A 169 21.56 0.38 -6.90
N PRO A 170 22.41 1.31 -7.39
CA PRO A 170 22.62 2.59 -6.71
C PRO A 170 21.36 3.43 -6.56
N GLU A 171 20.45 3.37 -7.53
CA GLU A 171 19.20 4.16 -7.51
C GLU A 171 18.24 3.69 -6.42
N ASP A 172 17.95 2.40 -6.36
CA ASP A 172 17.03 1.85 -5.37
C ASP A 172 17.64 1.82 -3.97
N ARG A 173 18.96 1.63 -3.84
CA ARG A 173 19.66 1.83 -2.56
C ARG A 173 19.42 3.25 -2.04
N ARG A 174 19.62 4.28 -2.89
CA ARG A 174 19.32 5.68 -2.55
C ARG A 174 17.84 5.87 -2.20
N TYR A 175 16.93 5.18 -2.89
CA TYR A 175 15.49 5.22 -2.55
C TYR A 175 15.24 4.77 -1.12
N TYR A 176 15.77 3.61 -0.72
CA TYR A 176 15.58 3.09 0.62
C TYR A 176 16.27 3.96 1.68
N THR A 177 17.48 4.47 1.43
CA THR A 177 18.14 5.44 2.32
C THR A 177 17.24 6.66 2.58
N ARG A 178 16.67 7.27 1.54
CA ARG A 178 15.73 8.40 1.70
C ARG A 178 14.48 8.02 2.50
N CYS A 179 14.00 6.79 2.37
CA CYS A 179 12.86 6.29 3.14
C CYS A 179 13.21 6.12 4.62
N ILE A 180 14.40 5.60 4.93
CA ILE A 180 14.92 5.46 6.31
C ILE A 180 15.07 6.84 6.94
N ASP A 181 15.70 7.79 6.24
CA ASP A 181 15.87 9.15 6.77
C ASP A 181 14.54 9.87 7.02
N ARG A 182 13.56 9.64 6.13
CA ARG A 182 12.21 10.16 6.33
C ARG A 182 11.55 9.54 7.56
N HIS A 183 11.70 8.23 7.75
CA HIS A 183 11.20 7.55 8.94
C HIS A 183 11.85 8.11 10.21
N ARG A 184 13.18 8.27 10.25
CA ARG A 184 13.90 8.88 11.38
C ARG A 184 13.38 10.29 11.70
N ARG A 185 13.16 11.14 10.69
CA ARG A 185 12.55 12.48 10.88
C ARG A 185 11.12 12.40 11.41
N LEU A 186 10.33 11.44 10.94
CA LEU A 186 8.97 11.20 11.43
C LEU A 186 8.99 10.80 12.90
N MET A 187 9.85 9.86 13.32
CA MET A 187 9.94 9.41 14.72
C MET A 187 10.25 10.57 15.68
N ARG A 188 11.09 11.52 15.27
CA ARG A 188 11.46 12.73 16.05
C ARG A 188 10.39 13.83 16.06
N SER A 189 9.37 13.74 15.19
CA SER A 189 8.32 14.74 15.08
C SER A 189 7.45 14.78 16.34
N ARG A 190 7.08 15.99 16.79
CA ARG A 190 6.12 16.21 17.89
C ARG A 190 4.66 15.96 17.49
N ASN A 191 4.36 15.77 16.21
CA ASN A 191 2.99 15.48 15.78
C ASN A 191 2.58 14.05 16.16
N GLY A 192 1.28 13.86 16.42
CA GLY A 192 0.71 12.55 16.67
C GLY A 192 0.84 11.64 15.45
N LYS A 193 1.15 10.36 15.69
CA LYS A 193 1.39 9.34 14.66
C LYS A 193 0.49 8.14 14.90
N LEU A 194 -0.08 7.62 13.82
CA LEU A 194 -0.81 6.36 13.85
C LEU A 194 -0.08 5.37 12.94
N PHE A 195 0.54 4.35 13.52
CA PHE A 195 1.05 3.21 12.78
C PHE A 195 -0.08 2.27 12.43
N VAL A 196 -0.13 1.80 11.17
CA VAL A 196 -1.15 0.90 10.67
C VAL A 196 -0.48 -0.36 10.14
N MET A 197 -0.70 -1.46 10.83
CA MET A 197 -0.21 -2.78 10.44
C MET A 197 -1.37 -3.64 9.95
N ILE A 198 -1.18 -4.31 8.81
CA ILE A 198 -2.12 -5.33 8.32
C ILE A 198 -1.35 -6.64 8.22
N SER A 199 -1.85 -7.67 8.88
CA SER A 199 -1.31 -9.03 8.78
C SER A 199 -2.16 -9.95 7.92
N ARG A 200 -1.46 -10.89 7.30
CA ARG A 200 -2.03 -12.06 6.65
C ARG A 200 -2.00 -13.23 7.64
N PRO A 201 -2.87 -14.25 7.48
CA PRO A 201 -2.82 -15.46 8.31
C PRO A 201 -1.43 -16.11 8.36
N SER A 202 -0.68 -16.07 7.25
CA SER A 202 0.68 -16.61 7.14
C SER A 202 1.75 -15.80 7.88
N ASN A 203 1.42 -14.64 8.45
CA ASN A 203 2.35 -13.79 9.18
C ASN A 203 1.67 -13.22 10.44
N PRO A 204 1.48 -14.06 11.48
CA PRO A 204 0.72 -13.70 12.66
C PRO A 204 1.40 -12.61 13.48
N ILE A 205 0.65 -11.56 13.83
CA ILE A 205 1.17 -10.44 14.66
C ILE A 205 1.27 -10.84 16.14
N GLY A 206 0.55 -11.88 16.58
CA GLY A 206 0.23 -12.15 17.98
C GLY A 206 1.42 -12.11 18.94
N TRP A 207 2.53 -12.79 18.61
CA TRP A 207 3.66 -12.91 19.53
C TRP A 207 4.48 -11.63 19.67
N HIS A 208 4.68 -10.89 18.58
CA HIS A 208 5.51 -9.67 18.59
C HIS A 208 4.70 -8.38 18.74
N PHE A 209 3.37 -8.45 18.76
CA PHE A 209 2.54 -7.24 18.79
C PHE A 209 2.85 -6.37 20.00
N ARG A 210 2.85 -6.96 21.21
CA ARG A 210 3.11 -6.24 22.46
C ARG A 210 4.50 -5.62 22.47
N GLU A 211 5.51 -6.40 22.10
CA GLU A 211 6.89 -5.93 22.02
C GLU A 211 7.06 -4.76 21.05
N LEU A 212 6.34 -4.81 19.92
CA LEU A 212 6.37 -3.75 18.92
C LEU A 212 5.64 -2.49 19.40
N VAL A 213 4.51 -2.63 20.09
CA VAL A 213 3.83 -1.51 20.76
C VAL A 213 4.77 -0.86 21.77
N ASP A 214 5.36 -1.65 22.66
CA ASP A 214 6.27 -1.16 23.71
C ASP A 214 7.49 -0.46 23.10
N LEU A 215 8.06 -1.04 22.04
CA LEU A 215 9.18 -0.44 21.32
C LEU A 215 8.79 0.91 20.68
N ILE A 216 7.66 0.97 19.97
CA ILE A 216 7.20 2.21 19.34
C ILE A 216 6.93 3.28 20.40
N SER A 217 6.27 2.92 21.51
CA SER A 217 6.00 3.85 22.61
C SER A 217 7.29 4.39 23.25
N ARG A 218 8.32 3.55 23.39
CA ARG A 218 9.66 4.01 23.85
C ARG A 218 10.33 4.95 22.85
N LEU A 219 10.26 4.64 21.55
CA LEU A 219 10.93 5.42 20.50
C LEU A 219 10.21 6.75 20.19
N THR A 220 8.89 6.78 20.33
CA THR A 220 8.07 7.96 19.99
C THR A 220 6.77 7.95 20.82
N PRO A 221 6.72 8.65 21.96
CA PRO A 221 5.61 8.53 22.92
C PRO A 221 4.27 9.11 22.42
N ASN A 222 4.31 9.88 21.33
CA ASN A 222 3.16 10.45 20.65
C ASN A 222 2.72 9.58 19.45
N ALA A 223 2.71 8.27 19.63
CA ALA A 223 2.26 7.31 18.62
C ALA A 223 1.40 6.18 19.19
N GLU A 224 0.52 5.66 18.35
CA GLU A 224 -0.22 4.42 18.58
C GLU A 224 -0.07 3.47 17.40
N LEU A 225 -0.28 2.18 17.66
CA LEU A 225 -0.25 1.12 16.65
C LEU A 225 -1.63 0.48 16.51
N LEU A 226 -2.24 0.63 15.34
CA LEU A 226 -3.44 -0.09 14.93
C LEU A 226 -3.03 -1.32 14.11
N ALA A 227 -3.35 -2.51 14.62
CA ALA A 227 -3.16 -3.77 13.90
C ALA A 227 -4.50 -4.34 13.41
N ILE A 228 -4.55 -4.69 12.13
CA ILE A 228 -5.67 -5.35 11.48
C ILE A 228 -5.22 -6.76 11.11
N ARG A 229 -5.93 -7.78 11.59
CA ARG A 229 -5.70 -9.17 11.20
C ARG A 229 -6.78 -9.62 10.24
N GLY A 230 -6.37 -10.02 9.03
CA GLY A 230 -7.26 -10.73 8.12
C GLY A 230 -7.42 -12.17 8.60
N HIS A 231 -8.65 -12.61 8.81
CA HIS A 231 -8.96 -14.03 8.98
C HIS A 231 -9.37 -14.62 7.63
N ARG A 232 -8.87 -15.83 7.32
CA ARG A 232 -9.51 -16.63 6.28
C ARG A 232 -10.79 -17.16 6.89
N VAL A 233 -11.92 -16.90 6.25
CA VAL A 233 -13.14 -17.65 6.51
C VAL A 233 -12.97 -18.93 5.71
N ASP A 234 -12.52 -19.99 6.36
CA ASP A 234 -12.52 -21.30 5.72
C ASP A 234 -13.99 -21.70 5.54
N GLY A 235 -14.37 -21.98 4.29
CA GLY A 235 -15.75 -22.22 3.86
C GLY A 235 -16.33 -23.55 4.33
N THR A 236 -15.97 -24.04 5.51
CA THR A 236 -16.70 -25.13 6.16
C THR A 236 -17.91 -24.52 6.87
N LEU A 237 -19.00 -24.39 6.13
CA LEU A 237 -20.33 -24.41 6.74
C LEU A 237 -20.42 -25.75 7.49
N ASN A 238 -20.26 -25.72 8.81
CA ASN A 238 -20.67 -26.81 9.65
C ASN A 238 -22.19 -26.93 9.49
N ASN A 239 -22.62 -27.91 8.70
CA ASN A 239 -24.00 -28.37 8.74
C ASN A 239 -24.23 -28.93 10.15
N VAL A 240 -25.13 -28.26 10.86
CA VAL A 240 -25.77 -28.73 12.10
C VAL A 240 -26.59 -29.98 11.78
#